data_AF-A0A0B1SXS9-F1
#
_entry.id   AF-A0A0B1SXS9-F1
#
_cell.length_a   1.000
_cell.length_b   1.000
_cell.length_c   1.000
_cell.angle_alpha   90.00
_cell.angle_beta   90.00
_cell.angle_gamma   90.00
#
_symmetry.space_group_name_H-M   'P 1'
#
loop_
_entity.id
_entity.type
_entity.pdbx_description
1 polymer ?
#
loop_
_entity_poly.entity_id
_entity_poly.type
_entity_poly.pdbx_seq_one_letter_code
_entity_poly.pdbx_strand_id
1 'polypeptide(L)' 'LFNSRGDVNSTALDILGGIRSACTYTGSAKLKELPKRTTFIRVTQQTNDMYVPFEVDTKLL' A
#
# COMPACT_ATOMS: atom_id res chain seq x y z
N LEU A 1 16.92 -11.95 14.78
CA LEU A 1 18.07 -11.06 15.13
C LEU A 1 18.28 -10.08 13.97
N PHE A 2 18.01 -8.79 14.20
CA PHE A 2 18.04 -7.65 13.26
C PHE A 2 17.30 -7.83 11.92
N ASN A 3 15.97 -7.62 11.97
CA ASN A 3 15.10 -7.53 10.79
C ASN A 3 15.31 -6.17 10.08
N SER A 4 16.52 -5.94 9.58
CA SER A 4 16.86 -4.75 8.81
C SER A 4 16.30 -4.92 7.40
N ARG A 5 15.36 -4.06 7.00
CA ARG A 5 14.57 -4.15 5.74
C ARG A 5 15.40 -4.01 4.44
N GLY A 6 16.72 -4.15 4.51
CA GLY A 6 17.63 -3.93 3.39
C GLY A 6 17.90 -2.46 3.09
N ASP A 7 18.31 -2.16 1.86
CA ASP A 7 18.56 -0.80 1.38
C ASP A 7 17.27 0.04 1.41
N VAL A 8 17.39 1.32 1.78
CA VAL A 8 16.26 2.25 1.82
C VAL A 8 15.70 2.50 0.42
N ASN A 9 16.54 2.43 -0.62
CA ASN A 9 16.11 2.67 -1.99
C ASN A 9 15.05 1.68 -2.45
N SER A 10 15.15 0.39 -2.09
CA SER A 10 14.14 -0.60 -2.46
C SER A 10 12.79 -0.27 -1.83
N THR A 11 12.79 0.06 -0.53
CA THR A 11 11.58 0.45 0.19
C THR A 11 10.95 1.72 -0.38
N ALA A 12 11.77 2.71 -0.76
CA ALA A 12 11.29 3.94 -1.38
C ALA A 12 10.62 3.67 -2.74
N LEU A 13 11.20 2.80 -3.57
CA LEU A 13 10.61 2.41 -4.84
C LEU A 13 9.29 1.66 -4.67
N ASP A 14 9.16 0.79 -3.68
CA ASP A 14 7.92 0.08 -3.37
C ASP A 14 6.79 1.05 -2.98
N ILE A 15 7.09 2.02 -2.12
CA ILE A 15 6.14 3.07 -1.72
C ILE A 15 5.73 3.90 -2.94
N LEU A 16 6.68 4.31 -3.78
CA LEU A 16 6.40 5.08 -4.98
C LEU A 16 5.58 4.29 -6.01
N GLY A 17 5.80 2.97 -6.10
CA GLY A 17 5.01 2.05 -6.91
C GLY A 17 3.55 1.99 -6.44
N GLY A 18 3.34 1.84 -5.13
CA GLY A 18 2.02 1.86 -4.50
C GLY A 18 1.27 3.16 -4.77
N ILE A 19 1.92 4.31 -4.53
CA ILE A 19 1.33 5.63 -4.78
C ILE A 19 0.97 5.82 -6.27
N ARG A 20 1.83 5.38 -7.19
CA ARG A 20 1.55 5.47 -8.63
C ARG A 20 0.31 4.67 -9.00
N SER A 21 0.18 3.45 -8.50
CA SER A 21 -1.00 2.61 -8.76
C SER A 21 -2.29 3.25 -8.23
N ALA A 22 -2.25 3.82 -7.01
CA ALA A 22 -3.39 4.54 -6.42
C ALA A 22 -3.78 5.80 -7.24
N CYS A 23 -2.80 6.55 -7.74
CA CYS A 23 -3.04 7.68 -8.64
C CYS A 23 -3.76 7.24 -9.93
N THR A 24 -3.40 6.08 -10.50
CA THR A 24 -4.09 5.53 -11.68
C THR A 24 -5.56 5.22 -11.37
N TYR A 25 -5.87 4.57 -10.24
CA TYR A 25 -7.25 4.25 -9.85
C TYR A 25 -8.13 5.49 -9.63
N THR A 26 -7.55 6.55 -9.08
CA THR A 26 -8.27 7.79 -8.77
C THR A 26 -8.28 8.80 -9.93
N GLY A 27 -7.62 8.48 -11.05
CA GLY A 27 -7.48 9.40 -12.19
C GLY A 27 -6.68 10.66 -11.85
N SER A 28 -5.71 10.55 -10.94
CA SER A 28 -4.87 11.65 -10.47
C SER A 28 -3.57 11.72 -11.26
N ALA A 29 -3.35 12.78 -12.04
CA ALA A 29 -2.10 12.96 -12.79
C ALA A 29 -0.92 13.42 -11.90
N LYS A 30 -1.23 14.04 -10.76
CA LYS A 30 -0.26 14.57 -9.79
C LYS A 30 -0.70 14.23 -8.38
N LEU A 31 0.26 14.00 -7.48
CA LEU A 31 -0.03 13.65 -6.08
C LEU A 31 -0.92 14.69 -5.36
N LYS A 32 -0.76 15.97 -5.68
CA LYS A 32 -1.61 17.05 -5.14
C LYS A 32 -3.09 16.95 -5.51
N GLU A 33 -3.44 16.21 -6.56
CA GLU A 33 -4.82 16.02 -7.01
C GLU A 33 -5.49 14.84 -6.31
N LEU A 34 -4.70 13.90 -5.80
CA LEU A 34 -5.16 12.69 -5.13
C LEU A 34 -6.17 12.97 -3.99
N PRO A 35 -5.94 13.89 -3.03
CA PRO A 35 -6.93 14.16 -1.99
C PRO A 35 -8.23 14.78 -2.51
N LYS A 36 -8.21 15.44 -3.68
CA LYS A 36 -9.41 16.04 -4.29
C LYS A 36 -10.22 15.03 -5.10
N ARG A 37 -9.58 14.04 -5.71
CA ARG A 37 -10.20 13.06 -6.62
C ARG A 37 -10.57 11.74 -5.94
N THR A 38 -9.95 11.41 -4.82
CA THR A 38 -10.20 10.15 -4.11
C THR A 38 -11.55 10.17 -3.39
N THR A 39 -12.32 9.10 -3.53
CA THR A 39 -13.54 8.86 -2.73
C THR A 39 -13.30 7.67 -1.81
N PHE A 40 -13.54 7.86 -0.51
CA PHE A 40 -13.47 6.78 0.46
C PHE A 40 -14.86 6.17 0.68
N ILE A 41 -14.91 4.84 0.68
CA ILE A 41 -16.14 4.08 0.97
C ILE A 41 -15.92 3.37 2.31
N ARG A 42 -16.89 3.51 3.22
CA ARG A 42 -16.87 2.81 4.50
C ARG A 42 -17.24 1.34 4.29
N VAL A 43 -16.41 0.43 4.78
CA VAL A 43 -16.71 -1.00 4.82
C VAL A 43 -17.15 -1.44 6.23
N THR A 44 -18.04 -2.42 6.30
CA THR A 44 -18.52 -3.00 7.56
C THR A 44 -17.68 -4.19 8.01
N GLN A 45 -17.07 -4.93 7.08
CA GLN A 45 -16.12 -6.00 7.32
C GLN A 45 -14.69 -5.51 7.01
N GLN A 46 -13.79 -5.62 7.99
CA GLN A 46 -12.40 -5.17 7.88
C GLN A 46 -11.44 -6.32 7.53
N THR A 47 -11.82 -7.57 7.84
CA THR A 47 -11.03 -8.74 7.51
C THR A 47 -11.12 -9.03 6.01
N ASN A 48 -9.98 -9.01 5.36
CA ASN A 48 -9.86 -9.29 3.94
C ASN A 48 -9.33 -10.70 3.73
N ASP A 49 -10.24 -11.67 3.73
CA ASP A 49 -9.90 -13.09 3.64
C ASP A 49 -9.27 -13.48 2.28
N MET A 50 -9.42 -12.61 1.27
CA MET A 50 -8.89 -12.82 -0.08
C MET A 50 -7.37 -12.72 -0.16
N TYR A 51 -6.74 -11.91 0.69
CA TYR A 51 -5.29 -11.66 0.65
C TYR A 51 -4.52 -12.30 1.80
N VAL A 52 -5.18 -13.13 2.62
CA VAL A 52 -4.57 -13.93 3.69
C VAL A 52 -3.34 -14.73 3.21
N PRO A 53 -3.29 -15.30 1.98
CA PRO A 53 -2.09 -15.98 1.49
C PRO A 53 -0.85 -15.10 1.33
N PHE A 54 -1.01 -13.77 1.32
CA PHE A 54 0.07 -12.79 1.15
C PHE A 54 0.45 -12.07 2.45
N GLU A 55 -0.23 -12.37 3.55
CA GLU A 55 0.17 -11.84 4.85
C GLU A 55 1.49 -12.50 5.27
N VAL A 56 2.53 -11.67 5.46
CA VAL A 56 3.80 -12.13 6.00
C VAL A 56 3.59 -12.49 7.46
N ASP A 57 3.59 -13.80 7.75
CA ASP A 57 3.40 -14.30 9.10
C ASP A 57 4.55 -13.82 9.99
N THR A 58 4.23 -12.83 10.83
CA THR A 58 5.21 -12.20 11.73
C THR A 58 5.57 -13.10 12.91
N LYS A 59 4.90 -14.26 13.04
CA LYS A 59 5.10 -15.25 14.11
C LYS A 59 6.20 -16.27 13.82
N LEU A 60 6.84 -16.24 12.64
CA LEU A 60 8.01 -17.06 12.33
C LEU A 60 9.34 -16.31 12.56
N LEU A 61 9.32 -15.21 13.33
CA LEU A 61 10.50 -14.55 13.89
C LEU A 61 10.73 -14.93 15.35
#